data_AF-A0A521SE06-F1
#
_entry.id   AF-A0A521SE06-F1
#
_cell.length_a   1.000
_cell.length_b   1.000
_cell.length_c   1.000
_cell.angle_alpha   90.00
_cell.angle_beta   90.00
_cell.angle_gamma   90.00
#
_symmetry.space_group_name_H-M   'P 1'
#
loop_
_entity.id
_entity.type
_entity.pdbx_description
1 polymer ?
#
loop_
_entity_poly.entity_id
_entity_poly.type
_entity_poly.pdbx_seq_one_letter_code
_entity_poly.pdbx_strand_id
1 'polypeptide(L)'
;MLQRARLRRWGTAVATAAAFAFPVVARAHERWFVGGAVGETPAFFRSFGWHIPIAIVAALLVLVAARIVDGWLRRLQFGRGASVSLARTAPFVPLAVGLATAVVLAVSALGRTLLAPHLALPDTSSGTALVIAQLVIAALLVLGLFARVAAGGLIVLVVWSFALHGVPAVENLFFLGVGFFLFVWGRGRLALGAVFSRIVFAMDTAHMKPVALSVLRIVTGLALLWGGIDKLWHPELHLALIAAHAAWNPLVILRSTIWPALSENLYLFMIAAVEIVIACLLLTGWLLRPLAAFLALLFCVSAIFLPVSDLTGHLPYIAVFLGFVLIGKSVERSDRL
;
A
#
# COMPACT_ATOMS: atom_id res chain seq x y z
N MET A 1 -17.73 5.93 -27.00
CA MET A 1 -16.27 5.68 -27.02
C MET A 1 -15.42 6.90 -26.60
N LEU A 2 -15.73 8.12 -27.05
CA LEU A 2 -14.93 9.34 -26.77
C LEU A 2 -14.85 9.76 -25.28
N GLN A 3 -15.91 9.55 -24.49
CA GLN A 3 -15.92 9.88 -23.05
C GLN A 3 -14.98 8.97 -22.21
N ARG A 4 -14.85 7.69 -22.56
CA ARG A 4 -13.99 6.73 -21.85
C ARG A 4 -12.50 6.94 -22.13
N ALA A 5 -12.16 7.41 -23.33
CA ALA A 5 -10.79 7.82 -23.69
C ALA A 5 -10.38 9.11 -22.96
N ARG A 6 -11.32 10.04 -22.73
CA ARG A 6 -11.08 11.23 -21.89
C ARG A 6 -10.78 10.85 -20.44
N LEU A 7 -11.62 10.06 -19.77
CA LEU A 7 -11.42 9.66 -18.36
C LEU A 7 -10.07 8.98 -18.10
N ARG A 8 -9.60 8.17 -19.05
CA ARG A 8 -8.30 7.48 -18.97
C ARG A 8 -7.10 8.43 -19.13
N ARG A 9 -7.25 9.52 -19.91
CA ARG A 9 -6.25 10.60 -20.03
C ARG A 9 -6.25 11.53 -18.80
N TRP A 10 -7.42 11.76 -18.19
CA TRP A 10 -7.53 12.53 -16.94
C TRP A 10 -6.93 11.78 -15.74
N GLY A 11 -7.12 10.46 -15.62
CA GLY A 11 -6.54 9.68 -14.53
C GLY A 11 -5.00 9.69 -14.52
N THR A 12 -4.36 9.65 -15.70
CA THR A 12 -2.92 9.82 -15.83
C THR A 12 -2.50 11.27 -15.59
N ALA A 13 -3.21 12.25 -16.15
CA ALA A 13 -2.84 13.67 -16.00
C ALA A 13 -3.00 14.20 -14.57
N VAL A 14 -4.01 13.74 -13.82
CA VAL A 14 -4.21 14.09 -12.41
C VAL A 14 -3.17 13.41 -11.52
N ALA A 15 -2.81 12.15 -11.81
CA ALA A 15 -1.72 11.47 -11.10
C ALA A 15 -0.35 12.13 -11.37
N THR A 16 -0.12 12.62 -12.59
CA THR A 16 1.10 13.38 -12.93
C THR A 16 1.07 14.78 -12.31
N ALA A 17 -0.06 15.50 -12.35
CA ALA A 17 -0.15 16.86 -11.80
C ALA A 17 -0.06 16.88 -10.25
N ALA A 18 -0.62 15.89 -9.56
CA ALA A 18 -0.49 15.76 -8.11
C ALA A 18 0.96 15.45 -7.67
N ALA A 19 1.77 14.84 -8.53
CA ALA A 19 3.17 14.55 -8.25
C ALA A 19 4.10 15.77 -8.39
N PHE A 20 3.68 16.85 -9.05
CA PHE A 20 4.52 18.03 -9.31
C PHE A 20 4.20 19.26 -8.45
N ALA A 21 3.19 19.21 -7.58
CA ALA A 21 2.69 20.41 -6.89
C ALA A 21 3.15 20.59 -5.43
N PHE A 22 4.01 19.74 -4.87
CA PHE A 22 4.43 19.87 -3.46
C PHE A 22 5.95 19.78 -3.30
N PRO A 23 6.65 20.90 -3.09
CA PRO A 23 7.99 20.88 -2.52
C PRO A 23 7.88 20.75 -0.99
N VAL A 24 8.87 20.08 -0.39
CA VAL A 24 9.19 20.04 1.06
C VAL A 24 8.61 18.86 1.87
N VAL A 25 9.54 17.92 2.14
CA VAL A 25 9.69 16.98 3.27
C VAL A 25 8.76 15.77 3.32
N ALA A 26 9.35 14.62 3.01
CA ALA A 26 8.70 13.37 2.69
C ALA A 26 9.46 12.24 3.36
N ARG A 27 9.12 11.82 4.60
CA ARG A 27 9.78 10.68 5.27
C ARG A 27 8.73 9.62 5.66
N ALA A 28 8.95 8.32 5.44
CA ALA A 28 7.93 7.28 5.53
C ALA A 28 8.54 5.89 5.82
N HIS A 29 7.74 5.07 6.51
CA HIS A 29 7.99 3.72 7.04
C HIS A 29 9.23 3.48 7.92
N GLU A 30 10.43 3.93 7.56
CA GLU A 30 11.64 3.80 8.40
C GLU A 30 11.52 4.57 9.73
N ARG A 31 10.69 5.62 9.73
CA ARG A 31 10.31 6.38 10.93
C ARG A 31 9.69 5.51 12.03
N TRP A 32 9.14 4.35 11.68
CA TRP A 32 8.56 3.41 12.65
C TRP A 32 9.61 2.86 13.63
N PHE A 33 10.89 2.90 13.26
CA PHE A 33 11.97 2.26 14.02
C PHE A 33 13.01 3.22 14.59
N VAL A 34 13.36 4.28 13.84
CA VAL A 34 14.56 5.08 14.17
C VAL A 34 14.26 6.45 14.79
N GLY A 35 13.01 6.73 15.17
CA GLY A 35 12.65 7.95 15.91
C GLY A 35 13.02 9.28 15.23
N GLY A 36 13.30 9.24 13.92
CA GLY A 36 13.75 10.41 13.15
C GLY A 36 15.25 10.72 13.23
N ALA A 37 16.10 9.76 13.59
CA ALA A 37 17.56 9.91 13.60
C ALA A 37 18.08 10.68 12.36
N VAL A 38 18.71 11.82 12.61
CA VAL A 38 19.18 12.76 11.58
C VAL A 38 20.65 12.45 11.33
N GLY A 39 20.91 11.51 10.42
CA GLY A 39 22.24 11.33 9.84
C GLY A 39 22.46 12.29 8.67
N GLU A 40 23.72 12.56 8.33
CA GLU A 40 24.00 13.21 7.05
C GLU A 40 23.62 12.27 5.89
N THR A 41 22.88 12.77 4.91
CA THR A 41 22.61 12.07 3.66
C THR A 41 23.95 11.67 3.00
N PRO A 42 24.21 10.40 2.65
CA PRO A 42 25.48 9.99 2.09
C PRO A 42 25.78 10.68 0.75
N ALA A 43 27.06 10.96 0.46
CA ALA A 43 27.48 11.61 -0.78
C ALA A 43 26.98 10.89 -2.05
N PHE A 44 26.81 9.56 -1.97
CA PHE A 44 26.23 8.73 -3.03
C PHE A 44 24.88 9.25 -3.53
N PHE A 45 24.01 9.73 -2.62
CA PHE A 45 22.67 10.22 -2.94
C PHE A 45 22.62 11.73 -3.23
N ARG A 46 23.71 12.47 -2.95
CA ARG A 46 23.78 13.93 -3.19
C ARG A 46 24.14 14.30 -4.64
N SER A 47 24.67 13.36 -5.42
CA SER A 47 25.22 13.63 -6.75
C SER A 47 24.58 12.73 -7.81
N PHE A 48 24.43 13.28 -9.02
CA PHE A 48 23.98 12.48 -10.16
C PHE A 48 25.13 11.60 -10.67
N GLY A 49 25.20 10.37 -10.16
CA GLY A 49 26.20 9.39 -10.57
C GLY A 49 25.74 8.50 -11.72
N TRP A 50 26.66 7.71 -12.28
CA TRP A 50 26.38 6.73 -13.34
C TRP A 50 25.31 5.68 -12.97
N HIS A 51 25.11 5.44 -11.67
CA HIS A 51 24.12 4.48 -11.17
C HIS A 51 22.68 4.91 -11.47
N ILE A 52 22.40 6.22 -11.58
CA ILE A 52 21.07 6.75 -11.87
C ILE A 52 20.61 6.44 -13.30
N PRO A 53 21.33 6.83 -14.38
CA PRO A 53 20.90 6.51 -15.74
C PRO A 53 20.86 5.00 -15.98
N ILE A 54 21.76 4.21 -15.39
CA ILE A 54 21.70 2.75 -15.47
C ILE A 54 20.41 2.23 -14.82
N ALA A 55 20.05 2.70 -13.63
CA ALA A 55 18.82 2.29 -12.97
C ALA A 55 17.57 2.71 -13.75
N ILE A 56 17.55 3.89 -14.36
CA ILE A 56 16.45 4.34 -15.22
C ILE A 56 16.30 3.40 -16.42
N VAL A 57 17.39 3.11 -17.13
CA VAL A 57 17.37 2.19 -18.28
C VAL A 57 16.92 0.79 -17.83
N ALA A 58 17.48 0.27 -16.74
CA ALA A 58 17.10 -1.03 -16.18
C ALA A 58 15.62 -1.07 -15.80
N ALA A 59 15.11 -0.05 -15.11
CA ALA A 59 13.70 0.07 -14.75
C ALA A 59 12.80 0.08 -15.98
N LEU A 60 13.15 0.86 -17.02
CA LEU A 60 12.41 0.89 -18.28
C LEU A 60 12.41 -0.48 -18.98
N LEU A 61 13.55 -1.17 -19.02
CA LEU A 61 13.65 -2.52 -19.58
C LEU A 61 12.77 -3.51 -18.81
N VAL A 62 12.75 -3.46 -17.48
CA VAL A 62 11.88 -4.30 -16.65
C VAL A 62 10.40 -3.99 -16.92
N LEU A 63 10.02 -2.72 -17.05
CA LEU A 63 8.64 -2.34 -17.37
C LEU A 63 8.21 -2.81 -18.76
N VAL A 64 9.09 -2.70 -19.76
CA VAL A 64 8.85 -3.22 -21.11
C VAL A 64 8.72 -4.74 -21.09
N ALA A 65 9.63 -5.45 -20.42
CA ALA A 65 9.56 -6.89 -20.27
C ALA A 65 8.27 -7.32 -19.57
N ALA A 66 7.92 -6.66 -18.45
CA ALA A 66 6.68 -6.93 -17.72
C ALA A 66 5.44 -6.71 -18.59
N ARG A 67 5.42 -5.67 -19.44
CA ARG A 67 4.34 -5.42 -20.39
C ARG A 67 4.22 -6.51 -21.45
N ILE A 68 5.34 -7.04 -21.94
CA ILE A 68 5.37 -8.15 -22.90
C ILE A 68 4.85 -9.42 -22.24
N VAL A 69 5.38 -9.76 -21.05
CA VAL A 69 4.98 -10.94 -20.27
C VAL A 69 3.50 -10.87 -19.87
N ASP A 70 3.00 -9.70 -19.45
CA ASP A 70 1.58 -9.50 -19.15
C ASP A 70 0.70 -9.81 -20.38
N GLY A 71 1.12 -9.33 -21.55
CA GLY A 71 0.45 -9.64 -22.81
C GLY A 71 0.47 -11.13 -23.15
N TRP A 72 1.59 -11.80 -22.93
CA TRP A 72 1.75 -13.23 -23.19
C TRP A 72 0.91 -14.09 -22.23
N LEU A 73 0.95 -13.81 -20.92
CA LEU A 73 0.14 -14.52 -19.92
C LEU A 73 -1.36 -14.38 -20.17
N ARG A 74 -1.81 -13.20 -20.63
CA ARG A 74 -3.23 -12.98 -21.02
C ARG A 74 -3.62 -13.83 -22.22
N ARG A 75 -2.76 -13.93 -23.24
CA ARG A 75 -2.99 -14.79 -24.42
C ARG A 75 -3.10 -16.26 -24.03
N LEU A 76 -2.23 -16.72 -23.13
CA LEU A 76 -2.25 -18.08 -22.58
C LEU A 76 -3.40 -18.34 -21.61
N GLN A 77 -4.22 -17.33 -21.31
CA GLN A 77 -5.32 -17.43 -20.35
C GLN A 77 -4.83 -17.89 -18.96
N PHE A 78 -3.58 -17.55 -18.63
CA PHE A 78 -2.93 -18.00 -17.40
C PHE A 78 -3.75 -17.58 -16.19
N GLY A 79 -4.04 -18.53 -15.31
CA GLY A 79 -4.86 -18.29 -14.11
C GLY A 79 -6.38 -18.28 -14.31
N ARG A 80 -6.92 -18.64 -15.50
CA ARG A 80 -8.37 -18.86 -15.69
C ARG A 80 -8.91 -20.01 -14.83
N GLY A 81 -8.23 -21.17 -14.80
CA GLY A 81 -8.65 -22.30 -13.95
C GLY A 81 -8.63 -21.97 -12.47
N ALA A 82 -7.54 -21.35 -11.99
CA ALA A 82 -7.44 -20.86 -10.62
C ALA A 82 -8.52 -19.81 -10.29
N SER A 83 -8.95 -18.97 -11.25
CA SER A 83 -9.99 -17.96 -11.01
C SER A 83 -11.36 -18.53 -10.65
N VAL A 84 -11.70 -19.75 -11.11
CA VAL A 84 -12.99 -20.38 -10.79
C VAL A 84 -13.00 -20.93 -9.36
N SER A 85 -11.91 -21.56 -8.93
CA SER A 85 -11.75 -22.04 -7.55
C SER A 85 -11.67 -20.87 -6.55
N LEU A 86 -10.89 -19.85 -6.89
CA LEU A 86 -10.72 -18.64 -6.06
C LEU A 86 -11.94 -17.70 -6.06
N ALA A 87 -12.88 -17.86 -6.99
CA ALA A 87 -14.14 -17.10 -6.96
C ALA A 87 -14.97 -17.38 -5.71
N ARG A 88 -14.80 -18.56 -5.07
CA ARG A 88 -15.47 -18.91 -3.82
C ARG A 88 -14.92 -18.13 -2.62
N THR A 89 -13.67 -17.71 -2.67
CA THR A 89 -13.00 -16.95 -1.59
C THR A 89 -13.09 -15.43 -1.79
N ALA A 90 -13.45 -14.98 -2.99
CA ALA A 90 -13.70 -13.56 -3.31
C ALA A 90 -14.59 -12.80 -2.29
N PRO A 91 -15.69 -13.38 -1.76
CA PRO A 91 -16.54 -12.67 -0.79
C PRO A 91 -15.87 -12.37 0.57
N PHE A 92 -14.74 -13.03 0.88
CA PHE A 92 -14.01 -12.89 2.14
C PHE A 92 -12.93 -11.81 2.09
N VAL A 93 -12.61 -11.26 0.92
CA VAL A 93 -11.57 -10.21 0.81
C VAL A 93 -11.90 -8.96 1.63
N PRO A 94 -13.10 -8.35 1.54
CA PRO A 94 -13.41 -7.19 2.38
C PRO A 94 -13.41 -7.51 3.89
N LEU A 95 -13.70 -8.76 4.26
CA LEU A 95 -13.55 -9.22 5.66
C LEU A 95 -12.07 -9.19 6.07
N ALA A 96 -11.18 -9.80 5.29
CA ALA A 96 -9.75 -9.85 5.59
C ALA A 96 -9.14 -8.44 5.65
N VAL A 97 -9.43 -7.60 4.65
CA VAL A 97 -8.96 -6.20 4.60
C VAL A 97 -9.48 -5.41 5.80
N GLY A 98 -10.77 -5.55 6.14
CA GLY A 98 -11.38 -4.88 7.30
C GLY A 98 -10.76 -5.31 8.63
N LEU A 99 -10.53 -6.61 8.84
CA LEU A 99 -9.90 -7.13 10.06
C LEU A 99 -8.44 -6.67 10.19
N ALA A 100 -7.65 -6.80 9.12
CA ALA A 100 -6.25 -6.36 9.11
C ALA A 100 -6.15 -4.86 9.43
N THR A 101 -7.02 -4.05 8.83
CA THR A 101 -7.08 -2.60 9.10
C THR A 101 -7.48 -2.31 10.54
N ALA A 102 -8.48 -3.02 11.08
CA ALA A 102 -8.93 -2.83 12.45
C ALA A 102 -7.83 -3.14 13.48
N VAL A 103 -7.00 -4.16 13.23
CA VAL A 103 -5.84 -4.47 14.09
C VAL A 103 -4.89 -3.27 14.13
N VAL A 104 -4.54 -2.69 12.97
CA VAL A 104 -3.67 -1.51 12.92
C VAL A 104 -4.26 -0.31 13.64
N LEU A 105 -5.56 -0.04 13.45
CA LEU A 105 -6.23 1.06 14.14
C LEU A 105 -6.22 0.87 15.66
N ALA A 106 -6.47 -0.36 16.13
CA ALA A 106 -6.45 -0.67 17.57
C ALA A 106 -5.04 -0.51 18.16
N VAL A 107 -4.02 -1.03 17.48
CA VAL A 107 -2.62 -0.89 17.92
C VAL A 107 -2.19 0.59 17.92
N SER A 108 -2.53 1.34 16.87
CA SER A 108 -2.21 2.77 16.78
C SER A 108 -2.88 3.56 17.90
N ALA A 109 -4.16 3.26 18.19
CA ALA A 109 -4.90 3.89 19.28
C ALA A 109 -4.28 3.60 20.66
N LEU A 110 -3.84 2.36 20.92
CA LEU A 110 -3.12 1.99 22.15
C LEU A 110 -1.78 2.75 22.28
N GLY A 111 -1.08 2.94 21.16
CA GLY A 111 0.13 3.75 21.09
C GLY A 111 -0.10 5.27 21.07
N ARG A 112 -1.35 5.75 21.19
CA ARG A 112 -1.74 7.16 21.01
C ARG A 112 -1.17 7.78 19.73
N THR A 113 -1.26 7.03 18.64
CA THR A 113 -0.83 7.45 17.30
C THR A 113 -2.01 7.37 16.33
N LEU A 114 -1.93 8.10 15.22
CA LEU A 114 -3.00 8.20 14.23
C LEU A 114 -2.63 7.42 12.96
N LEU A 115 -3.27 6.26 12.75
CA LEU A 115 -3.10 5.36 11.59
C LEU A 115 -1.70 4.73 11.41
N ALA A 116 -0.64 5.41 11.84
CA ALA A 116 0.74 5.00 11.77
C ALA A 116 1.49 5.40 13.05
N PRO A 117 2.43 4.59 13.55
CA PRO A 117 3.09 4.76 14.84
C PRO A 117 3.96 6.02 14.95
N HIS A 118 4.33 6.62 13.82
CA HIS A 118 5.14 7.84 13.82
C HIS A 118 4.29 9.13 13.86
N LEU A 119 2.96 9.02 13.76
CA LEU A 119 2.02 10.14 13.81
C LEU A 119 1.41 10.25 15.21
N ALA A 120 2.23 10.71 16.16
CA ALA A 120 1.83 10.83 17.56
C ALA A 120 0.68 11.83 17.75
N LEU A 121 -0.34 11.45 18.51
CA LEU A 121 -1.44 12.34 18.87
C LEU A 121 -1.07 13.19 20.09
N PRO A 122 -1.45 14.48 20.12
CA PRO A 122 -1.17 15.35 21.26
C PRO A 122 -1.99 14.92 22.49
N ASP A 123 -1.44 15.14 23.69
CA ASP A 123 -2.12 14.88 24.97
C ASP A 123 -3.15 15.97 25.31
N THR A 124 -4.16 16.04 24.46
CA THR A 124 -5.27 16.98 24.50
C THR A 124 -6.60 16.23 24.37
N SER A 125 -7.71 16.91 24.66
CA SER A 125 -9.04 16.34 24.47
C SER A 125 -9.30 15.91 23.02
N SER A 126 -8.79 16.67 22.04
CA SER A 126 -8.89 16.32 20.61
C SER A 126 -8.09 15.08 20.25
N GLY A 127 -6.85 14.96 20.77
CA GLY A 127 -6.04 13.74 20.59
C GLY A 127 -6.73 12.51 21.18
N THR A 128 -7.28 12.62 22.39
CA THR A 128 -8.06 11.53 23.02
C THR A 128 -9.33 11.19 22.23
N ALA A 129 -10.03 12.19 21.68
CA ALA A 129 -11.19 11.94 20.82
C ALA A 129 -10.81 11.13 19.56
N LEU A 130 -9.65 11.39 18.95
CA LEU A 130 -9.15 10.62 17.80
C LEU A 130 -8.75 9.19 18.17
N VAL A 131 -8.18 8.98 19.36
CA VAL A 131 -7.94 7.62 19.91
C VAL A 131 -9.25 6.86 20.03
N ILE A 132 -10.27 7.46 20.64
CA ILE A 132 -11.60 6.85 20.81
C ILE A 132 -12.22 6.56 19.44
N ALA A 133 -12.16 7.51 18.50
CA ALA A 133 -12.68 7.33 17.15
C ALA A 133 -12.02 6.15 16.42
N GLN A 134 -10.69 6.00 16.50
CA GLN A 134 -9.98 4.86 15.94
C GLN A 134 -10.43 3.53 16.55
N LEU A 135 -10.59 3.46 17.88
CA LEU A 135 -11.08 2.25 18.57
C LEU A 135 -12.51 1.90 18.16
N VAL A 136 -13.39 2.89 18.06
CA VAL A 136 -14.78 2.68 17.61
C VAL A 136 -14.80 2.16 16.17
N ILE A 137 -14.05 2.78 15.27
CA ILE A 137 -13.93 2.33 13.87
C ILE A 137 -13.37 0.91 13.81
N ALA A 138 -12.32 0.61 14.58
CA ALA A 138 -11.73 -0.73 14.67
C ALA A 138 -12.77 -1.75 15.13
N ALA A 139 -13.50 -1.47 16.21
CA ALA A 139 -14.54 -2.36 16.74
C ALA A 139 -15.65 -2.62 15.72
N LEU A 140 -16.14 -1.56 15.05
CA LEU A 140 -17.14 -1.68 13.99
C LEU A 140 -16.63 -2.53 12.82
N LEU A 141 -15.36 -2.35 12.41
CA LEU A 141 -14.73 -3.17 11.38
C LEU A 141 -14.55 -4.62 11.81
N VAL A 142 -14.19 -4.91 13.06
CA VAL A 142 -14.06 -6.29 13.59
C VAL A 142 -15.40 -6.99 13.59
N LEU A 143 -16.40 -6.39 14.23
CA LEU A 143 -17.76 -6.93 14.36
C LEU A 143 -18.48 -6.98 13.01
N GLY A 144 -18.03 -6.17 12.04
CA GLY A 144 -18.71 -5.96 10.77
C GLY A 144 -20.05 -5.24 10.91
N LEU A 145 -20.25 -4.49 11.99
CA LEU A 145 -21.40 -3.62 12.19
C LEU A 145 -21.14 -2.29 11.50
N PHE A 146 -22.15 -1.77 10.79
CA PHE A 146 -22.07 -0.47 10.11
C PHE A 146 -20.79 -0.29 9.28
N ALA A 147 -20.38 -1.32 8.56
CA ALA A 147 -19.14 -1.39 7.77
C ALA A 147 -18.83 -0.12 6.96
N ARG A 148 -19.86 0.44 6.32
CA ARG A 148 -19.75 1.66 5.50
C ARG A 148 -19.53 2.91 6.33
N VAL A 149 -20.15 2.99 7.51
CA VAL A 149 -19.92 4.09 8.47
C VAL A 149 -18.49 4.01 8.99
N ALA A 150 -18.03 2.82 9.38
CA ALA A 150 -16.65 2.62 9.82
C ALA A 150 -15.64 2.96 8.71
N ALA A 151 -15.91 2.55 7.47
CA ALA A 151 -15.10 2.89 6.31
C ALA A 151 -15.10 4.40 6.01
N GLY A 152 -16.25 5.07 6.13
CA GLY A 152 -16.35 6.52 6.05
C GLY A 152 -15.56 7.22 7.17
N GLY A 153 -15.64 6.70 8.39
CA GLY A 153 -14.83 7.15 9.52
C GLY A 153 -13.33 7.01 9.26
N LEU A 154 -12.89 5.90 8.65
CA LEU A 154 -11.49 5.71 8.25
C LEU A 154 -11.04 6.77 7.24
N ILE A 155 -11.87 7.07 6.23
CA ILE A 155 -11.59 8.14 5.26
C ILE A 155 -11.44 9.48 5.97
N VAL A 156 -12.34 9.80 6.92
CA VAL A 156 -12.27 11.03 7.72
C VAL A 156 -10.98 11.08 8.55
N LEU A 157 -10.58 9.97 9.18
CA LEU A 157 -9.31 9.90 9.92
C LEU A 157 -8.11 10.15 9.03
N VAL A 158 -8.10 9.63 7.79
CA VAL A 158 -7.01 9.90 6.84
C VAL A 158 -6.95 11.40 6.51
N VAL A 159 -8.09 12.02 6.17
CA VAL A 159 -8.15 13.47 5.91
C VAL A 159 -7.68 14.26 7.13
N TRP A 160 -8.10 13.86 8.33
CA TRP A 160 -7.70 14.51 9.58
C TRP A 160 -6.20 14.37 9.86
N SER A 161 -5.59 13.24 9.47
CA SER A 161 -4.15 13.04 9.63
C SER A 161 -3.34 14.05 8.81
N PHE A 162 -3.81 14.44 7.62
CA PHE A 162 -3.20 15.53 6.85
C PHE A 162 -3.35 16.89 7.54
N ALA A 163 -4.49 17.16 8.18
CA ALA A 163 -4.69 18.41 8.90
C ALA A 163 -3.76 18.56 10.12
N LEU A 164 -3.45 17.46 10.81
CA LEU A 164 -2.58 17.46 11.99
C LEU A 164 -1.09 17.37 11.65
N HIS A 165 -0.73 16.57 10.64
CA HIS A 165 0.66 16.19 10.40
C HIS A 165 1.18 16.63 9.03
N GLY A 166 0.33 17.10 8.11
CA GLY A 166 0.73 17.52 6.77
C GLY A 166 1.29 16.37 5.93
N VAL A 167 2.40 16.61 5.25
CA VAL A 167 3.04 15.67 4.31
C VAL A 167 3.47 14.33 4.95
N PRO A 168 3.96 14.26 6.21
CA PRO A 168 4.09 13.00 6.96
C PRO A 168 2.92 12.02 6.83
N ALA A 169 1.69 12.50 6.65
CA ALA A 169 0.51 11.66 6.51
C ALA A 169 0.33 11.04 5.11
N VAL A 170 1.22 11.30 4.14
CA VAL A 170 1.13 10.74 2.78
C VAL A 170 1.12 9.21 2.79
N GLU A 171 1.82 8.55 3.71
CA GLU A 171 1.76 7.09 3.82
C GLU A 171 0.36 6.56 4.18
N ASN A 172 -0.48 7.40 4.81
CA ASN A 172 -1.87 7.07 5.13
C ASN A 172 -2.78 7.09 3.90
N LEU A 173 -2.31 7.55 2.73
CA LEU A 173 -3.10 7.44 1.50
C LEU A 173 -3.51 5.99 1.25
N PHE A 174 -2.69 5.00 1.59
CA PHE A 174 -3.08 3.59 1.52
C PHE A 174 -4.43 3.32 2.21
N PHE A 175 -4.64 3.87 3.40
CA PHE A 175 -5.90 3.73 4.15
C PHE A 175 -7.08 4.44 3.50
N LEU A 176 -6.86 5.50 2.70
CA LEU A 176 -7.92 6.10 1.89
C LEU A 176 -8.44 5.12 0.84
N GLY A 177 -7.53 4.39 0.18
CA GLY A 177 -7.88 3.34 -0.77
C GLY A 177 -8.66 2.20 -0.12
N VAL A 178 -8.21 1.76 1.07
CA VAL A 178 -8.90 0.75 1.88
C VAL A 178 -10.28 1.23 2.32
N GLY A 179 -10.39 2.46 2.82
CA GLY A 179 -11.66 3.07 3.24
C GLY A 179 -12.65 3.13 2.09
N PHE A 180 -12.24 3.64 0.92
CA PHE A 180 -13.10 3.69 -0.26
C PHE A 180 -13.54 2.29 -0.70
N PHE A 181 -12.61 1.33 -0.70
CA PHE A 181 -12.90 -0.05 -1.04
C PHE A 181 -13.94 -0.69 -0.11
N LEU A 182 -13.75 -0.58 1.21
CA LEU A 182 -14.68 -1.11 2.21
C LEU A 182 -16.01 -0.37 2.21
N PHE A 183 -16.02 0.92 1.89
CA PHE A 183 -17.25 1.71 1.75
C PHE A 183 -18.11 1.18 0.59
N VAL A 184 -17.49 0.97 -0.58
CA VAL A 184 -18.18 0.47 -1.78
C VAL A 184 -18.60 -0.99 -1.58
N TRP A 185 -17.73 -1.86 -1.08
CA TRP A 185 -18.01 -3.30 -0.96
C TRP A 185 -18.79 -3.71 0.29
N GLY A 186 -18.74 -2.91 1.35
CA GLY A 186 -19.16 -3.34 2.68
C GLY A 186 -18.26 -4.46 3.23
N ARG A 187 -18.75 -5.16 4.26
CA ARG A 187 -18.01 -6.20 5.01
C ARG A 187 -18.19 -7.64 4.48
N GLY A 188 -18.87 -7.82 3.35
CA GLY A 188 -19.13 -9.15 2.77
C GLY A 188 -20.19 -9.98 3.52
N ARG A 189 -20.24 -11.29 3.21
CA ARG A 189 -21.32 -12.22 3.64
C ARG A 189 -21.36 -12.56 5.13
N LEU A 190 -20.24 -12.41 5.85
CA LEU A 190 -20.09 -12.86 7.25
C LEU A 190 -20.19 -11.72 8.29
N ALA A 191 -20.62 -10.53 7.88
CA ALA A 191 -20.79 -9.43 8.80
C ALA A 191 -21.99 -9.69 9.73
N LEU A 192 -21.88 -9.43 11.05
CA LEU A 192 -23.08 -9.37 11.92
C LEU A 192 -24.06 -8.32 11.40
N GLY A 193 -23.53 -7.27 10.77
CA GLY A 193 -24.29 -6.29 10.04
C GLY A 193 -25.07 -6.87 8.85
N ALA A 194 -24.80 -8.06 8.31
CA ALA A 194 -25.65 -8.64 7.25
C ALA A 194 -27.10 -8.86 7.74
N VAL A 195 -27.29 -9.07 9.05
CA VAL A 195 -28.60 -9.16 9.71
C VAL A 195 -29.23 -7.77 9.88
N PHE A 196 -28.45 -6.76 10.27
CA PHE A 196 -28.94 -5.39 10.55
C PHE A 196 -28.88 -4.40 9.37
N SER A 197 -28.13 -4.70 8.31
CA SER A 197 -27.79 -3.80 7.19
C SER A 197 -28.94 -3.59 6.21
N ARG A 198 -29.97 -4.45 6.24
CA ARG A 198 -31.23 -4.15 5.56
C ARG A 198 -31.87 -2.85 6.09
N ILE A 199 -31.53 -2.44 7.31
CA ILE A 199 -32.16 -1.32 7.99
C ILE A 199 -31.40 0.01 7.74
N VAL A 200 -30.07 -0.02 7.56
CA VAL A 200 -29.29 1.23 7.69
C VAL A 200 -28.75 1.84 6.41
N PHE A 201 -28.28 1.13 5.37
CA PHE A 201 -27.93 1.77 4.08
C PHE A 201 -27.71 0.69 2.99
N ALA A 202 -28.80 0.13 2.48
CA ALA A 202 -28.75 -0.76 1.32
C ALA A 202 -28.51 0.06 0.03
N MET A 203 -27.29 0.56 -0.18
CA MET A 203 -26.92 1.14 -1.49
C MET A 203 -26.47 0.05 -2.45
N ASP A 204 -27.07 0.01 -3.63
CA ASP A 204 -26.57 -0.76 -4.76
C ASP A 204 -25.30 -0.11 -5.32
N THR A 205 -24.16 -0.70 -4.97
CA THR A 205 -22.83 -0.26 -5.40
C THR A 205 -22.19 -1.26 -6.36
N ALA A 206 -22.96 -2.18 -6.96
CA ALA A 206 -22.42 -3.25 -7.81
C ALA A 206 -21.58 -2.68 -8.97
N HIS A 207 -22.06 -1.60 -9.59
CA HIS A 207 -21.39 -0.89 -10.68
C HIS A 207 -20.08 -0.18 -10.24
N MET A 208 -19.94 0.17 -8.96
CA MET A 208 -18.75 0.83 -8.41
C MET A 208 -17.65 -0.15 -7.99
N LYS A 209 -17.95 -1.45 -7.88
CA LYS A 209 -16.98 -2.45 -7.41
C LYS A 209 -15.67 -2.50 -8.22
N PRO A 210 -15.68 -2.41 -9.57
CA PRO A 210 -14.44 -2.34 -10.36
C PRO A 210 -13.67 -1.04 -10.14
N VAL A 211 -14.37 0.07 -9.90
CA VAL A 211 -13.76 1.37 -9.60
C VAL A 211 -13.08 1.31 -8.24
N ALA A 212 -13.73 0.76 -7.22
CA ALA A 212 -13.15 0.54 -5.90
C ALA A 212 -11.85 -0.27 -5.94
N LEU A 213 -11.81 -1.35 -6.70
CA LEU A 213 -10.58 -2.13 -6.91
C LEU A 213 -9.49 -1.32 -7.62
N SER A 214 -9.86 -0.50 -8.60
CA SER A 214 -8.91 0.34 -9.33
C SER A 214 -8.34 1.43 -8.44
N VAL A 215 -9.17 2.08 -7.63
CA VAL A 215 -8.75 3.08 -6.64
C VAL A 215 -7.83 2.45 -5.61
N LEU A 216 -8.21 1.31 -5.02
CA LEU A 216 -7.37 0.59 -4.06
C LEU A 216 -6.00 0.27 -4.67
N ARG A 217 -5.96 -0.29 -5.89
CA ARG A 217 -4.72 -0.59 -6.61
C ARG A 217 -3.86 0.65 -6.86
N ILE A 218 -4.47 1.72 -7.36
CA ILE A 218 -3.74 2.96 -7.67
C ILE A 218 -3.15 3.54 -6.40
N VAL A 219 -3.96 3.63 -5.34
CA VAL A 219 -3.55 4.22 -4.07
C VAL A 219 -2.48 3.36 -3.37
N THR A 220 -2.59 2.03 -3.40
CA THR A 220 -1.51 1.14 -2.92
C THR A 220 -0.24 1.31 -3.76
N GLY A 221 -0.36 1.44 -5.08
CA GLY A 221 0.77 1.74 -5.95
C GLY A 221 1.43 3.08 -5.63
N LEU A 222 0.63 4.13 -5.34
CA LEU A 222 1.16 5.44 -4.94
C LEU A 222 1.85 5.39 -3.57
N ALA A 223 1.32 4.62 -2.61
CA ALA A 223 1.95 4.45 -1.30
C ALA A 223 3.32 3.75 -1.42
N LEU A 224 3.45 2.73 -2.27
CA LEU A 224 4.74 2.09 -2.55
C LEU A 224 5.68 2.98 -3.36
N LEU A 225 5.15 3.75 -4.32
CA LEU A 225 5.95 4.71 -5.08
C LEU A 225 6.58 5.71 -4.12
N TRP A 226 5.77 6.22 -3.18
CA TRP A 226 6.23 7.09 -2.12
C TRP A 226 7.31 6.41 -1.28
N GLY A 227 7.07 5.18 -0.79
CA GLY A 227 8.06 4.42 0.00
C GLY A 227 9.41 4.22 -0.70
N GLY A 228 9.41 4.03 -2.02
CA GLY A 228 10.64 3.96 -2.81
C GLY A 228 11.33 5.33 -2.99
N ILE A 229 10.56 6.39 -3.23
CA ILE A 229 11.08 7.77 -3.30
C ILE A 229 11.66 8.20 -1.96
N ASP A 230 11.00 7.83 -0.86
CA ASP A 230 11.39 8.15 0.51
C ASP A 230 12.79 7.64 0.84
N LYS A 231 13.09 6.40 0.43
CA LYS A 231 14.42 5.78 0.55
C LYS A 231 15.53 6.53 -0.17
N LEU A 232 15.18 7.23 -1.26
CA LEU A 232 16.13 8.06 -2.01
C LEU A 232 16.29 9.45 -1.39
N TRP A 233 15.22 9.98 -0.78
CA TRP A 233 15.20 11.32 -0.19
C TRP A 233 15.76 11.35 1.23
N HIS A 234 15.58 10.26 1.99
CA HIS A 234 16.02 10.09 3.37
C HIS A 234 16.80 8.78 3.56
N PRO A 235 17.87 8.55 2.78
CA PRO A 235 18.64 7.32 2.86
C PRO A 235 19.25 7.10 4.25
N GLU A 236 19.48 8.16 5.02
CA GLU A 236 19.96 8.09 6.40
C GLU A 236 19.04 7.27 7.31
N LEU A 237 17.72 7.31 7.10
CA LEU A 237 16.75 6.59 7.92
C LEU A 237 16.84 5.08 7.64
N HIS A 238 16.90 4.69 6.37
CA HIS A 238 17.01 3.29 5.99
C HIS A 238 18.36 2.69 6.37
N LEU A 239 19.45 3.44 6.24
CA LEU A 239 20.78 2.99 6.68
C LEU A 239 20.83 2.80 8.20
N ALA A 240 20.21 3.70 8.96
CA ALA A 240 20.12 3.54 10.40
C ALA A 240 19.23 2.34 10.80
N LEU A 241 18.16 2.05 10.05
CA LEU A 241 17.34 0.85 10.24
C LEU A 241 18.14 -0.43 9.99
N ILE A 242 18.89 -0.48 8.89
CA ILE A 242 19.80 -1.56 8.50
C ILE A 242 20.84 -1.81 9.58
N ALA A 243 21.43 -0.74 10.13
CA ALA A 243 22.40 -0.83 11.21
C ALA A 243 21.78 -1.34 12.52
N ALA A 244 20.58 -0.86 12.86
CA ALA A 244 19.86 -1.27 14.08
C ALA A 244 19.42 -2.74 14.06
N HIS A 245 19.19 -3.32 12.88
CA HIS A 245 18.71 -4.70 12.71
C HIS A 245 19.73 -5.57 11.94
N ALA A 246 21.02 -5.39 12.20
CA ALA A 246 22.11 -6.05 11.47
C ALA A 246 22.00 -7.59 11.42
N ALA A 247 21.47 -8.23 12.46
CA ALA A 247 21.32 -9.69 12.54
C ALA A 247 20.36 -10.27 11.49
N TRP A 248 19.38 -9.48 11.03
CA TRP A 248 18.33 -9.90 10.11
C TRP A 248 18.34 -9.11 8.79
N ASN A 249 19.42 -8.38 8.56
CA ASN A 249 19.59 -7.51 7.41
C ASN A 249 19.91 -8.34 6.14
N PRO A 250 19.05 -8.34 5.11
CA PRO A 250 19.30 -9.13 3.90
C PRO A 250 20.58 -8.72 3.16
N LEU A 251 21.08 -7.49 3.39
CA LEU A 251 22.39 -7.07 2.89
C LEU A 251 23.53 -7.95 3.40
N VAL A 252 23.49 -8.36 4.67
CA VAL A 252 24.53 -9.19 5.28
C VAL A 252 24.56 -10.56 4.59
N ILE A 253 23.39 -11.14 4.33
CA ILE A 253 23.26 -12.41 3.61
C ILE A 253 23.76 -12.26 2.17
N LEU A 254 23.37 -11.19 1.46
CA LEU A 254 23.80 -10.94 0.09
C LEU A 254 25.32 -10.75 -0.02
N ARG A 255 25.92 -10.00 0.91
CA ARG A 255 27.37 -9.80 0.96
C ARG A 255 28.13 -11.10 1.23
N SER A 256 27.65 -11.91 2.16
CA SER A 256 28.36 -13.14 2.54
C SER A 256 28.23 -14.25 1.51
N THR A 257 27.22 -14.22 0.64
CA THR A 257 26.93 -15.34 -0.29
C THR A 257 27.11 -15.00 -1.77
N ILE A 258 26.65 -13.83 -2.23
CA ILE A 258 26.48 -13.54 -3.65
C ILE A 258 27.36 -12.39 -4.13
N TRP A 259 27.41 -11.29 -3.37
CA TRP A 259 28.08 -10.06 -3.78
C TRP A 259 28.85 -9.39 -2.63
N PRO A 260 30.07 -9.88 -2.31
CA PRO A 260 30.88 -9.34 -1.21
C PRO A 260 31.19 -7.85 -1.31
N ALA A 261 31.31 -7.31 -2.54
CA ALA A 261 31.60 -5.91 -2.80
C ALA A 261 30.36 -4.97 -2.78
N LEU A 262 29.17 -5.47 -2.47
CA LEU A 262 27.94 -4.67 -2.49
C LEU A 262 27.96 -3.62 -1.36
N SER A 263 28.02 -2.32 -1.69
CA SER A 263 27.96 -1.26 -0.68
C SER A 263 26.54 -1.06 -0.12
N GLU A 264 26.42 -0.49 1.09
CA GLU A 264 25.11 -0.26 1.73
C GLU A 264 24.28 0.74 0.93
N ASN A 265 24.94 1.80 0.45
CA ASN A 265 24.33 2.83 -0.40
C ASN A 265 23.81 2.24 -1.72
N LEU A 266 24.59 1.37 -2.37
CA LEU A 266 24.15 0.73 -3.62
C LEU A 266 22.99 -0.23 -3.37
N TYR A 267 23.04 -1.00 -2.28
CA TYR A 267 21.95 -1.89 -1.89
C TYR A 267 20.64 -1.12 -1.63
N LEU A 268 20.71 -0.05 -0.83
CA LEU A 268 19.57 0.81 -0.55
C LEU A 268 18.99 1.41 -1.83
N PHE A 269 19.85 1.93 -2.70
CA PHE A 269 19.44 2.46 -4.00
C PHE A 269 18.76 1.40 -4.87
N MET A 270 19.26 0.16 -4.90
CA MET A 270 18.63 -0.94 -5.62
C MET A 270 17.25 -1.28 -5.06
N ILE A 271 17.08 -1.33 -3.73
CA ILE A 271 15.76 -1.58 -3.11
C ILE A 271 14.78 -0.47 -3.48
N ALA A 272 15.20 0.79 -3.35
CA ALA A 272 14.37 1.94 -3.72
C ALA A 272 13.93 1.87 -5.19
N ALA A 273 14.85 1.55 -6.10
CA ALA A 273 14.53 1.39 -7.52
C ALA A 273 13.55 0.24 -7.78
N VAL A 274 13.75 -0.92 -7.12
CA VAL A 274 12.84 -2.08 -7.24
C VAL A 274 11.44 -1.72 -6.73
N GLU A 275 11.33 -1.02 -5.62
CA GLU A 275 10.05 -0.59 -5.06
C GLU A 275 9.31 0.39 -5.99
N ILE A 276 10.02 1.34 -6.60
CA ILE A 276 9.47 2.24 -7.62
C ILE A 276 8.96 1.47 -8.85
N VAL A 277 9.70 0.46 -9.31
CA VAL A 277 9.27 -0.38 -10.45
C VAL A 277 8.02 -1.18 -10.08
N ILE A 278 8.00 -1.81 -8.91
CA ILE A 278 6.83 -2.54 -8.37
C ILE A 278 5.61 -1.61 -8.30
N ALA A 279 5.80 -0.39 -7.79
CA ALA A 279 4.76 0.62 -7.72
C ALA A 279 4.22 0.97 -9.11
N CYS A 280 5.09 1.19 -10.10
CA CYS A 280 4.69 1.42 -11.49
C CYS A 280 3.89 0.25 -12.07
N LEU A 281 4.28 -1.00 -11.80
CA LEU A 281 3.55 -2.19 -12.23
C LEU A 281 2.16 -2.26 -11.58
N LEU A 282 2.04 -1.93 -10.30
CA LEU A 282 0.74 -1.83 -9.63
C LEU A 282 -0.11 -0.70 -10.21
N LEU A 283 0.45 0.49 -10.45
CA LEU A 283 -0.24 1.65 -11.03
C LEU A 283 -0.74 1.40 -12.46
N THR A 284 -0.02 0.62 -13.25
CA THR A 284 -0.43 0.20 -14.60
C THR A 284 -1.37 -1.01 -14.58
N GLY A 285 -1.32 -1.82 -13.52
CA GLY A 285 -2.06 -3.07 -13.39
C GLY A 285 -1.49 -4.20 -14.25
N TRP A 286 -0.25 -4.06 -14.72
CA TRP A 286 0.47 -5.13 -15.40
C TRP A 286 0.90 -6.19 -14.40
N LEU A 287 0.74 -7.46 -14.76
CA LEU A 287 1.11 -8.59 -13.90
C LEU A 287 0.41 -8.56 -12.53
N LEU A 288 -0.76 -7.91 -12.41
CA LEU A 288 -1.37 -7.61 -11.10
C LEU A 288 -1.46 -8.83 -10.17
N ARG A 289 -1.93 -9.98 -10.68
CA ARG A 289 -2.09 -11.20 -9.86
C ARG A 289 -0.74 -11.81 -9.46
N PRO A 290 0.19 -12.15 -10.38
CA PRO A 290 1.48 -12.68 -9.98
C PRO A 290 2.30 -11.69 -9.14
N LEU A 291 2.26 -10.39 -9.45
CA LEU A 291 2.91 -9.36 -8.66
C LEU A 291 2.33 -9.30 -7.24
N ALA A 292 1.00 -9.27 -7.10
CA ALA A 292 0.38 -9.26 -5.78
C ALA A 292 0.66 -10.55 -4.98
N ALA A 293 0.73 -11.72 -5.64
CA ALA A 293 1.12 -12.95 -4.98
C ALA A 293 2.57 -12.89 -4.48
N PHE A 294 3.48 -12.38 -5.31
CA PHE A 294 4.87 -12.15 -4.94
C PHE A 294 5.00 -11.17 -3.77
N LEU A 295 4.28 -10.04 -3.81
CA LEU A 295 4.29 -9.05 -2.73
C LEU A 295 3.68 -9.57 -1.44
N ALA A 296 2.57 -10.30 -1.50
CA ALA A 296 1.99 -10.93 -0.31
C ALA A 296 2.98 -11.90 0.34
N LEU A 297 3.68 -12.72 -0.47
CA LEU A 297 4.73 -13.60 0.02
C LEU A 297 5.89 -12.81 0.64
N LEU A 298 6.38 -11.78 -0.06
CA LEU A 298 7.49 -10.94 0.39
C LEU A 298 7.17 -10.30 1.75
N PHE A 299 5.97 -9.74 1.92
CA PHE A 299 5.51 -9.11 3.17
C PHE A 299 5.29 -10.14 4.29
N CYS A 300 4.85 -11.37 3.96
CA CYS A 300 4.78 -12.45 4.95
C CYS A 300 6.17 -12.91 5.40
N VAL A 301 7.14 -12.94 4.48
CA VAL A 301 8.53 -13.30 4.79
C VAL A 301 9.20 -12.21 5.60
N SER A 302 9.00 -10.92 5.27
CA SER A 302 9.56 -9.81 6.04
C SER A 302 9.06 -9.80 7.49
N ALA A 303 7.80 -10.21 7.72
CA ALA A 303 7.25 -10.35 9.06
C ALA A 303 7.93 -11.42 9.95
N ILE A 304 8.69 -12.35 9.37
CA ILE A 304 9.51 -13.31 10.15
C ILE A 304 10.74 -12.62 10.74
N PHE A 305 11.24 -11.60 10.05
CA PHE A 305 12.53 -10.97 10.34
C PHE A 305 12.41 -9.62 11.06
N LEU A 306 11.22 -9.01 11.02
CA LEU A 306 10.98 -7.67 11.53
C LEU A 306 10.19 -7.70 12.86
N PRO A 307 10.31 -6.65 13.71
CA PRO A 307 9.57 -6.58 14.97
C PRO A 307 8.05 -6.69 14.78
N VAL A 308 7.32 -7.07 15.84
CA VAL A 308 5.85 -7.22 15.77
C VAL A 308 5.15 -5.92 15.33
N SER A 309 5.70 -4.75 15.68
CA SER A 309 5.20 -3.46 15.20
C SER A 309 5.22 -3.37 13.68
N ASP A 310 6.24 -3.93 13.03
CA ASP A 310 6.35 -4.00 11.58
C ASP A 310 5.26 -4.87 10.96
N LEU A 311 5.08 -6.08 11.50
CA LEU A 311 4.05 -7.00 11.05
C LEU A 311 2.67 -6.33 11.13
N THR A 312 2.38 -5.60 12.21
CA THR A 312 1.10 -4.89 12.32
C THR A 312 0.90 -3.90 11.17
N GLY A 313 1.92 -3.10 10.83
CA GLY A 313 1.86 -2.18 9.68
C GLY A 313 1.70 -2.86 8.32
N HIS A 314 2.23 -4.08 8.18
CA HIS A 314 2.19 -4.86 6.94
C HIS A 314 0.87 -5.62 6.74
N LEU A 315 0.12 -5.93 7.81
CA LEU A 315 -1.11 -6.72 7.74
C LEU A 315 -2.12 -6.19 6.70
N PRO A 316 -2.45 -4.88 6.65
CA PRO A 316 -3.37 -4.36 5.65
C PRO A 316 -2.86 -4.53 4.21
N TYR A 317 -1.56 -4.35 3.98
CA TYR A 317 -0.95 -4.57 2.66
C TYR A 317 -1.06 -6.03 2.23
N ILE A 318 -0.74 -6.97 3.13
CA ILE A 318 -0.88 -8.41 2.89
C ILE A 318 -2.32 -8.74 2.50
N ALA A 319 -3.30 -8.25 3.25
CA ALA A 319 -4.72 -8.48 2.97
C ALA A 319 -5.16 -7.90 1.61
N VAL A 320 -4.68 -6.70 1.25
CA VAL A 320 -4.96 -6.07 -0.05
C VAL A 320 -4.32 -6.84 -1.20
N PHE A 321 -3.07 -7.28 -1.08
CA PHE A 321 -2.39 -8.06 -2.11
C PHE A 321 -3.04 -9.43 -2.31
N LEU A 322 -3.37 -10.13 -1.23
CA LEU A 322 -4.19 -11.35 -1.32
C LEU A 322 -5.54 -11.05 -2.00
N GLY A 323 -6.14 -9.90 -1.69
CA GLY A 323 -7.29 -9.39 -2.43
C GLY A 323 -7.03 -9.33 -3.94
N PHE A 324 -5.98 -8.65 -4.40
CA PHE A 324 -5.65 -8.57 -5.82
C PHE A 324 -5.40 -9.94 -6.48
N VAL A 325 -4.83 -10.91 -5.77
CA VAL A 325 -4.70 -12.29 -6.26
C VAL A 325 -6.07 -12.93 -6.53
N LEU A 326 -7.01 -12.74 -5.61
CA LEU A 326 -8.33 -13.38 -5.61
C LEU A 326 -9.30 -12.76 -6.61
N ILE A 327 -9.38 -11.43 -6.67
CA ILE A 327 -10.40 -10.68 -7.43
C ILE A 327 -9.86 -9.57 -8.32
N GLY A 328 -8.54 -9.41 -8.38
CA GLY A 328 -7.89 -8.57 -9.38
C GLY A 328 -8.19 -9.12 -10.78
N LYS A 329 -9.02 -8.40 -11.53
CA LYS A 329 -9.15 -8.62 -12.97
C LYS A 329 -8.01 -7.86 -13.65
N SER A 330 -7.22 -8.55 -14.44
CA SER A 330 -6.34 -7.90 -15.40
C SER A 330 -7.23 -7.05 -16.34
N VAL A 331 -6.78 -5.85 -16.71
CA VAL A 331 -7.54 -4.69 -17.24
C VAL A 331 -8.47 -4.92 -18.47
N GLU A 332 -8.72 -6.12 -18.96
CA GLU A 332 -9.41 -6.37 -20.25
C GLU A 332 -10.80 -6.99 -20.22
N ARG A 333 -11.44 -7.19 -19.06
CA ARG A 333 -12.77 -7.83 -19.03
C ARG A 333 -13.96 -6.87 -19.11
N SER A 334 -13.79 -5.64 -19.61
CA SER A 334 -14.90 -4.72 -19.91
C SER A 334 -15.21 -4.57 -21.40
N ASP A 335 -14.45 -5.20 -22.29
CA ASP A 335 -14.62 -5.04 -23.75
C ASP A 335 -15.55 -6.08 -24.37
N ARG A 336 -16.23 -6.89 -23.55
CA ARG A 336 -17.24 -7.87 -23.99
C ARG A 336 -18.36 -8.01 -22.97
N LEU A 337 -19.08 -6.92 -22.73
CA LEU A 337 -20.49 -6.89 -22.30
C LEU A 337 -21.09 -5.58 -22.81
#